data_AF-A0A6B3APL6-F1
#
_entry.id   AF-A0A6B3APL6-F1
#
_cell.length_a   1.000
_cell.length_b   1.000
_cell.length_c   1.000
_cell.angle_alpha   90.00
_cell.angle_beta   90.00
_cell.angle_gamma   90.00
#
_symmetry.space_group_name_H-M   'P 1'
#
loop_
_entity.id
_entity.type
_entity.pdbx_description
1 polymer ?
#
loop_
_entity_poly.entity_id
_entity_poly.type
_entity_poly.pdbx_seq_one_letter_code
_entity_poly.pdbx_strand_id
1 'polypeptide(L)'
;VASYVAKYATKAAENTGTLDRRIGELSELDRHQVPEHTRRLIEACKTLDPLYPDRRLWAWAHMLGFRGHFSTKSRRYSTTLGALRQARADYRAAQEHAALGLDDDREPDTVLVLADWQYAGHGHTPGESLLAATIARDLQLNRETAREELALLSDEKER
;
A
#
# COMPACT_ATOMS: atom_id res chain seq x y z
N VAL A 1 -6.34 0.58 3.78
CA VAL A 1 -5.14 -0.20 4.18
C VAL A 1 -3.95 0.11 3.28
N ALA A 2 -4.13 0.15 1.96
CA ALA A 2 -3.09 0.51 0.99
C ALA A 2 -2.37 1.84 1.31
N SER A 3 -3.08 2.89 1.69
CA SER A 3 -2.50 4.19 2.08
C SER A 3 -1.64 4.14 3.35
N TYR A 4 -1.98 3.29 4.33
CA TYR A 4 -1.17 3.09 5.53
C TYR A 4 0.08 2.26 5.20
N VAL A 5 -0.08 1.20 4.40
CA VAL A 5 1.06 0.39 3.93
C VAL A 5 2.03 1.27 3.13
N ALA A 6 1.52 2.05 2.18
CA ALA A 6 2.32 2.97 1.37
C ALA A 6 3.09 3.98 2.22
N LYS A 7 2.41 4.66 3.18
CA LYS A 7 3.05 5.62 4.11
C LYS A 7 4.33 5.09 4.73
N TYR A 8 4.26 3.85 5.19
CA TYR A 8 5.31 3.31 6.02
C TYR A 8 6.32 2.53 5.17
N ALA A 9 5.89 1.84 4.11
CA ALA A 9 6.77 1.23 3.12
C ALA A 9 7.70 2.26 2.47
N THR A 10 7.20 3.46 2.17
CA THR A 10 8.04 4.54 1.62
C THR A 10 8.96 5.17 2.68
N LYS A 11 8.58 5.17 3.97
CA LYS A 11 9.49 5.58 5.05
C LYS A 11 10.64 4.61 5.29
N ALA A 12 10.45 3.31 5.04
CA ALA A 12 11.56 2.35 5.08
C ALA A 12 12.28 2.19 3.72
N ALA A 13 11.87 2.96 2.70
CA ALA A 13 12.61 3.04 1.44
C ALA A 13 13.79 4.03 1.52
N GLU A 14 13.98 4.71 2.65
CA GLU A 14 15.19 5.50 2.89
C GLU A 14 16.41 4.55 2.89
N ASN A 15 17.41 4.91 2.08
CA ASN A 15 18.57 4.07 1.81
C ASN A 15 19.35 3.81 3.12
N THR A 16 19.11 2.67 3.77
CA THR A 16 19.74 2.31 5.05
C THR A 16 21.23 1.94 4.87
N GLY A 17 21.75 2.07 3.64
CA GLY A 17 23.11 1.69 3.28
C GLY A 17 23.36 0.18 3.39
N THR A 18 22.30 -0.63 3.37
CA THR A 18 22.38 -2.09 3.44
C THR A 18 22.51 -2.70 2.05
N LEU A 19 22.88 -3.97 2.01
CA LEU A 19 22.95 -4.74 0.78
C LEU A 19 21.55 -5.15 0.32
N ASP A 20 21.34 -5.17 -0.99
CA ASP A 20 20.12 -5.61 -1.66
C ASP A 20 19.97 -7.15 -1.72
N ARG A 21 21.03 -7.86 -1.32
CA ARG A 21 21.15 -9.31 -1.38
C ARG A 21 21.66 -9.90 -0.07
N ARG A 22 21.40 -11.20 0.11
CA ARG A 22 21.90 -11.96 1.27
C ARG A 22 23.42 -11.93 1.36
N ILE A 23 23.90 -11.95 2.59
CA ILE A 23 25.31 -11.96 2.95
C ILE A 23 25.72 -13.40 3.22
N GLY A 24 26.72 -13.90 2.49
CA GLY A 24 27.28 -15.23 2.71
C GLY A 24 28.30 -15.24 3.85
N GLU A 25 29.13 -14.20 3.91
CA GLU A 25 30.23 -14.04 4.86
C GLU A 25 30.42 -12.57 5.26
N LEU A 26 31.01 -12.31 6.44
CA LEU A 26 31.24 -10.92 6.90
C LEU A 26 32.28 -10.17 6.06
N SER A 27 33.27 -10.87 5.48
CA SER A 27 34.29 -10.22 4.65
C SER A 27 33.72 -9.63 3.35
N GLU A 28 32.51 -10.01 2.95
CA GLU A 28 31.80 -9.40 1.82
C GLU A 28 31.53 -7.91 2.07
N LEU A 29 31.38 -7.48 3.33
CA LEU A 29 31.11 -6.09 3.69
C LEU A 29 32.25 -5.14 3.33
N ASP A 30 33.49 -5.63 3.32
CA ASP A 30 34.68 -4.85 3.01
C ASP A 30 34.69 -4.39 1.54
N ARG A 31 33.98 -5.11 0.67
CA ARG A 31 33.90 -4.82 -0.77
C ARG A 31 32.78 -3.83 -1.11
N HIS A 32 31.84 -3.60 -0.19
CA HIS A 32 30.60 -2.88 -0.48
C HIS A 32 30.48 -1.50 0.19
N GLN A 33 31.53 -1.00 0.85
CA GLN A 33 31.57 0.32 1.49
C GLN A 33 30.33 0.61 2.36
N VAL A 34 29.89 -0.41 3.12
CA VAL A 34 28.72 -0.31 4.00
C VAL A 34 29.02 0.67 5.14
N PRO A 35 28.10 1.59 5.49
CA PRO A 35 28.29 2.49 6.63
C PRO A 35 28.57 1.75 7.93
N GLU A 36 29.42 2.32 8.78
CA GLU A 36 29.88 1.69 10.02
C GLU A 36 28.73 1.26 10.96
N HIS A 37 27.69 2.09 11.07
CA HIS A 37 26.52 1.74 11.87
C HIS A 37 25.81 0.48 11.32
N THR A 38 25.64 0.41 10.01
CA THR A 38 25.01 -0.71 9.32
C THR A 38 25.84 -1.99 9.46
N ARG A 39 27.18 -1.88 9.35
CA ARG A 39 28.11 -3.00 9.62
C ARG A 39 27.92 -3.57 11.02
N ARG A 40 27.90 -2.72 12.06
CA ARG A 40 27.69 -3.16 13.45
C ARG A 40 26.36 -3.90 13.64
N LEU A 41 25.29 -3.46 12.97
CA LEU A 41 23.99 -4.15 13.04
C LEU A 41 24.03 -5.53 12.35
N ILE A 42 24.74 -5.66 11.23
CA ILE A 42 24.94 -6.94 10.53
C ILE A 42 25.76 -7.91 11.39
N GLU A 43 26.84 -7.44 12.01
CA GLU A 43 27.68 -8.23 12.92
C GLU A 43 26.90 -8.68 14.17
N ALA A 44 26.06 -7.80 14.72
CA ALA A 44 25.15 -8.15 15.81
C ALA A 44 24.17 -9.26 15.38
N CYS A 45 23.61 -9.20 14.17
CA CYS A 45 22.75 -10.27 13.65
C CYS A 45 23.48 -11.61 13.62
N LYS A 46 24.76 -11.66 13.18
CA LYS A 46 25.57 -12.89 13.18
C LYS A 46 25.82 -13.40 14.60
N THR A 47 26.15 -12.50 15.52
CA THR A 47 26.47 -12.84 16.92
C THR A 47 25.24 -13.37 17.65
N LEU A 48 24.05 -12.82 17.38
CA LEU A 48 22.80 -13.17 18.06
C LEU A 48 22.07 -14.35 17.43
N ASP A 49 22.34 -14.70 16.16
CA ASP A 49 21.65 -15.79 15.46
C ASP A 49 21.62 -17.12 16.24
N PRO A 50 22.72 -17.59 16.87
CA PRO A 50 22.71 -18.82 17.66
C PRO A 50 21.84 -18.73 18.92
N LEU A 51 21.63 -17.53 19.48
CA LEU A 51 20.79 -17.31 20.66
C LEU A 51 19.30 -17.31 20.32
N TYR A 52 18.97 -17.07 19.04
CA TYR A 52 17.60 -16.94 18.56
C TYR A 52 17.39 -17.72 17.25
N PRO A 53 17.52 -19.06 17.26
CA PRO A 53 17.53 -19.88 16.04
C PRO A 53 16.25 -19.73 15.19
N ASP A 54 15.10 -19.53 15.82
CA ASP A 54 13.81 -19.35 15.13
C ASP A 54 13.69 -17.99 14.40
N ARG A 55 14.55 -17.03 14.74
CA ARG A 55 14.52 -15.67 14.17
C ARG A 55 15.31 -15.57 12.86
N ARG A 56 16.28 -16.47 12.63
CA ARG A 56 17.11 -16.52 11.43
C ARG A 56 17.78 -15.16 11.12
N LEU A 57 18.28 -14.49 12.15
CA LEU A 57 18.86 -13.15 12.08
C LEU A 57 19.97 -13.07 11.03
N TRP A 58 20.83 -14.08 10.94
CA TRP A 58 21.91 -14.12 9.96
C TRP A 58 21.39 -14.20 8.52
N ALA A 59 20.39 -15.07 8.27
CA ALA A 59 19.81 -15.24 6.94
C ALA A 59 19.16 -13.95 6.39
N TRP A 60 18.80 -13.02 7.28
CA TRP A 60 18.18 -11.73 6.97
C TRP A 60 19.06 -10.54 7.35
N ALA A 61 20.36 -10.73 7.55
CA ALA A 61 21.27 -9.65 7.99
C ALA A 61 21.37 -8.49 6.98
N HIS A 62 21.21 -8.77 5.67
CA HIS A 62 21.09 -7.75 4.62
C HIS A 62 19.86 -6.83 4.79
N MET A 63 18.84 -7.30 5.51
CA MET A 63 17.69 -6.51 5.97
C MET A 63 17.79 -6.18 7.47
N LEU A 64 19.00 -6.15 8.04
CA LEU A 64 19.24 -5.88 9.47
C LEU A 64 18.47 -6.83 10.41
N GLY A 65 18.32 -8.10 10.00
CA GLY A 65 17.60 -9.12 10.75
C GLY A 65 16.07 -9.10 10.57
N PHE A 66 15.54 -8.15 9.79
CA PHE A 66 14.10 -8.07 9.53
C PHE A 66 13.66 -9.01 8.41
N ARG A 67 12.64 -9.82 8.70
CA ARG A 67 12.08 -10.83 7.77
C ARG A 67 10.93 -10.30 6.90
N GLY A 68 11.03 -9.08 6.41
CA GLY A 68 10.04 -8.49 5.49
C GLY A 68 8.70 -8.05 6.10
N HIS A 69 8.56 -8.05 7.43
CA HIS A 69 7.37 -7.48 8.07
C HIS A 69 7.61 -5.99 8.31
N PHE A 70 7.38 -5.22 7.26
CA PHE A 70 7.48 -3.75 7.24
C PHE A 70 6.70 -3.10 8.41
N SER A 71 5.60 -3.72 8.87
CA SER A 71 4.98 -3.41 10.16
C SER A 71 4.79 -4.68 10.99
N THR A 72 5.62 -4.86 12.02
CA THR A 72 5.30 -5.81 13.09
C THR A 72 4.51 -5.07 14.16
N LYS A 73 3.19 -5.11 14.08
CA LYS A 73 2.38 -4.79 15.26
C LYS A 73 2.65 -5.89 16.29
N SER A 74 3.34 -5.55 17.38
CA SER A 74 3.52 -6.53 18.45
C SER A 74 2.14 -6.90 18.98
N ARG A 75 1.87 -8.20 19.15
CA ARG A 75 0.56 -8.66 19.67
C ARG A 75 0.29 -8.16 21.09
N ARG A 76 1.36 -7.88 21.85
CA ARG A 76 1.31 -7.47 23.27
C ARG A 76 1.24 -5.97 23.47
N TYR A 77 1.81 -5.16 22.57
CA TYR A 77 1.92 -3.71 22.76
C TYR A 77 1.24 -2.90 21.65
N SER A 78 0.53 -3.55 20.72
CA SER A 78 -0.15 -2.86 19.62
C SER A 78 -1.62 -3.25 19.54
N THR A 79 -2.49 -2.26 19.32
CA THR A 79 -3.91 -2.47 19.03
C THR A 79 -4.14 -2.80 17.55
N THR A 80 -5.25 -3.47 17.25
CA THR A 80 -5.55 -3.88 15.88
C THR A 80 -5.95 -2.68 15.01
N LEU A 81 -5.74 -2.77 13.69
CA LEU A 81 -6.26 -1.74 12.77
C LEU A 81 -7.80 -1.76 12.71
N GLY A 82 -8.44 -2.85 13.10
CA GLY A 82 -9.90 -2.92 13.28
C GLY A 82 -10.35 -2.04 14.43
N ALA A 83 -9.75 -2.20 15.61
CA ALA A 83 -10.05 -1.40 16.79
C ALA A 83 -9.85 0.10 16.55
N LEU A 84 -8.75 0.50 15.88
CA LEU A 84 -8.53 1.91 15.52
C LEU A 84 -9.53 2.46 14.50
N ARG A 85 -10.07 1.61 13.62
CA ARG A 85 -11.12 2.03 12.67
C ARG A 85 -12.46 2.19 13.40
N GLN A 86 -12.80 1.25 14.26
CA GLN A 86 -14.02 1.30 15.04
C GLN A 86 -14.04 2.54 15.94
N ALA A 87 -12.98 2.78 16.72
CA ALA A 87 -12.89 3.96 17.58
C ALA A 87 -13.05 5.29 16.82
N ARG A 88 -12.60 5.36 15.56
CA ARG A 88 -12.82 6.55 14.71
C ARG A 88 -14.25 6.63 14.19
N ALA A 89 -14.85 5.50 13.81
CA ALA A 89 -16.24 5.44 13.41
C ALA A 89 -17.15 5.88 14.55
N ASP A 90 -16.93 5.34 15.76
CA ASP A 90 -17.68 5.69 16.97
C ASP A 90 -17.53 7.17 17.31
N TYR A 91 -16.31 7.71 17.24
CA TYR A 91 -16.07 9.15 17.46
C TYR A 91 -16.81 10.03 16.44
N ARG A 92 -16.84 9.63 15.16
CA ARG A 92 -17.55 10.37 14.11
C ARG A 92 -19.06 10.26 14.28
N ALA A 93 -19.57 9.09 14.61
CA ALA A 93 -20.97 8.88 14.94
C ALA A 93 -21.37 9.77 16.12
N ALA A 94 -20.62 9.78 17.22
CA ALA A 94 -20.90 10.65 18.36
C ALA A 94 -20.91 12.14 18.00
N GLN A 95 -19.96 12.60 17.16
CA GLN A 95 -19.94 13.97 16.67
C GLN A 95 -21.16 14.32 15.80
N GLU A 96 -21.60 13.39 14.94
CA GLU A 96 -22.79 13.55 14.11
C GLU A 96 -24.07 13.55 14.96
N HIS A 97 -24.16 12.67 15.97
CA HIS A 97 -25.26 12.64 16.94
C HIS A 97 -25.39 13.97 17.68
N ALA A 98 -24.29 14.50 18.22
CA ALA A 98 -24.27 15.78 18.91
C ALA A 98 -24.66 16.95 17.98
N ALA A 99 -24.15 16.96 16.75
CA ALA A 99 -24.47 17.99 15.76
C ALA A 99 -25.96 17.99 15.35
N LEU A 100 -26.60 16.81 15.37
CA LEU A 100 -28.01 16.63 15.05
C LEU A 100 -28.93 16.74 16.28
N GLY A 101 -28.39 16.98 17.47
CA GLY A 101 -29.16 17.05 18.71
C GLY A 101 -29.81 15.70 19.08
N LEU A 102 -29.17 14.59 18.71
CA LEU A 102 -29.65 13.22 18.94
C LEU A 102 -29.08 12.61 20.23
N ASP A 103 -28.62 13.44 21.16
CA ASP A 103 -28.00 13.03 22.42
C ASP A 103 -29.03 12.61 23.51
N ASP A 104 -30.33 12.75 23.23
CA ASP A 104 -31.41 12.35 24.15
C ASP A 104 -31.63 10.83 24.18
N ASP A 105 -31.45 10.25 25.37
CA ASP A 105 -31.90 8.95 25.93
C ASP A 105 -32.67 7.99 25.00
N ARG A 106 -31.99 7.50 23.96
CA ARG A 106 -32.53 6.39 23.15
C ARG A 106 -32.03 5.08 23.73
N GLU A 107 -32.94 4.30 24.31
CA GLU A 107 -32.61 2.92 24.74
C GLU A 107 -31.95 2.15 23.59
N PRO A 108 -30.86 1.42 23.85
CA PRO A 108 -30.00 0.81 22.82
C PRO A 108 -30.67 -0.32 22.01
N ASP A 109 -31.93 -0.67 22.32
CA ASP A 109 -32.56 -1.89 21.82
C ASP A 109 -33.39 -1.74 20.53
N THR A 110 -33.52 -0.53 19.97
CA THR A 110 -34.23 -0.37 18.69
C THR A 110 -33.46 0.47 17.67
N VAL A 111 -32.61 -0.21 16.89
CA VAL A 111 -32.03 0.35 15.66
C VAL A 111 -33.11 0.33 14.57
N LEU A 112 -33.70 1.50 14.29
CA LEU A 112 -34.54 1.67 13.11
C LEU A 112 -33.64 1.84 11.88
N VAL A 113 -33.49 0.77 11.09
CA VAL A 113 -32.79 0.83 9.80
C VAL A 113 -33.69 1.53 8.79
N LEU A 114 -33.43 2.81 8.52
CA LEU A 114 -34.19 3.60 7.55
C LEU A 114 -33.79 3.33 6.09
N ALA A 115 -32.63 2.73 5.84
CA ALA A 115 -32.16 2.37 4.51
C ALA A 115 -31.23 1.15 4.55
N ASP A 116 -31.59 0.11 3.79
CA ASP A 116 -30.71 -1.02 3.49
C ASP A 116 -29.96 -0.72 2.19
N TRP A 117 -28.63 -0.62 2.28
CA TRP A 117 -27.76 -0.43 1.12
C TRP A 117 -27.11 -1.75 0.78
N GLN A 118 -27.59 -2.38 -0.29
CA GLN A 118 -27.01 -3.60 -0.81
C GLN A 118 -25.95 -3.28 -1.86
N TYR A 119 -24.89 -4.09 -1.86
CA TYR A 119 -23.85 -4.00 -2.87
C TYR A 119 -24.43 -4.33 -4.25
N ALA A 120 -24.59 -3.30 -5.09
CA ALA A 120 -25.19 -3.43 -6.42
C ALA A 120 -24.23 -4.03 -7.49
N GLY A 121 -22.96 -4.27 -7.15
CA GLY A 121 -21.93 -4.78 -8.05
C GLY A 121 -20.83 -3.76 -8.36
N HIS A 122 -19.86 -4.17 -9.17
CA HIS A 122 -18.80 -3.31 -9.73
C HIS A 122 -18.69 -3.53 -11.24
N GLY A 123 -18.21 -2.52 -11.95
CA GLY A 123 -18.03 -2.57 -13.39
C GLY A 123 -19.22 -1.98 -14.15
N HIS A 124 -19.14 -2.04 -15.47
CA HIS A 124 -20.18 -1.50 -16.33
C HIS A 124 -21.39 -2.43 -16.35
N THR A 125 -22.58 -1.86 -16.21
CA THR A 125 -23.80 -2.53 -16.65
C THR A 125 -23.68 -2.93 -18.13
N PRO A 126 -24.52 -3.84 -18.65
CA PRO A 126 -24.50 -4.17 -20.08
C PRO A 126 -24.66 -2.93 -20.98
N GLY A 127 -25.47 -1.95 -20.57
CA GLY A 127 -25.65 -0.68 -21.29
C GLY A 127 -24.40 0.21 -21.24
N GLU A 128 -23.79 0.36 -20.06
CA GLU A 128 -22.55 1.14 -19.90
C GLU A 128 -21.37 0.49 -20.62
N SER A 129 -21.37 -0.84 -20.75
CA SER A 129 -20.32 -1.59 -21.47
C SER A 129 -20.36 -1.26 -22.96
N LEU A 130 -21.56 -1.16 -23.54
CA LEU A 130 -21.75 -0.75 -24.94
C LEU A 130 -21.33 0.71 -25.16
N LEU A 131 -21.67 1.60 -24.23
CA LEU A 131 -21.23 3.00 -24.28
C LEU A 131 -19.70 3.11 -24.21
N ALA A 132 -19.07 2.41 -23.26
CA ALA A 132 -17.62 2.38 -23.11
C ALA A 132 -16.92 1.82 -24.36
N ALA A 133 -17.47 0.74 -24.96
CA ALA A 133 -16.94 0.17 -26.20
C ALA A 133 -17.08 1.12 -27.40
N THR A 134 -18.16 1.90 -27.45
CA THR A 134 -18.38 2.89 -28.51
C THR A 134 -17.37 4.04 -28.39
N ILE A 135 -17.20 4.60 -27.19
CA ILE A 135 -16.21 5.65 -26.93
C ILE A 135 -14.79 5.16 -27.26
N ALA A 136 -14.45 3.92 -26.90
CA ALA A 136 -13.15 3.35 -27.21
C ALA A 136 -12.91 3.23 -28.72
N ARG A 137 -13.93 2.80 -29.47
CA ARG A 137 -13.87 2.70 -30.94
C ARG A 137 -13.71 4.06 -31.58
N ASP A 138 -14.49 5.05 -31.17
CA ASP A 138 -14.43 6.41 -31.72
C ASP A 138 -13.06 7.06 -31.48
N LEU A 139 -12.49 6.86 -30.29
CA LEU A 139 -11.14 7.32 -29.98
C LEU A 139 -10.07 6.64 -30.84
N GLN A 140 -10.22 5.35 -31.14
CA GLN A 140 -9.30 4.65 -32.02
C GLN A 140 -9.41 5.16 -33.46
N LEU A 141 -10.64 5.29 -33.97
CA LEU A 141 -10.92 5.78 -35.32
C LEU A 141 -10.36 7.20 -35.50
N ASN A 142 -10.60 8.09 -34.54
CA ASN A 142 -10.06 9.45 -34.57
C ASN A 142 -8.52 9.47 -34.60
N ARG A 143 -7.85 8.53 -33.92
CA ARG A 143 -6.39 8.42 -33.92
C ARG A 143 -5.86 7.89 -35.25
N GLU A 144 -6.54 6.93 -35.86
CA GLU A 144 -6.19 6.38 -37.17
C GLU A 144 -6.37 7.43 -38.25
N THR A 145 -7.53 8.09 -38.31
CA THR A 145 -7.79 9.20 -39.24
C THR A 145 -6.78 10.34 -39.06
N ALA A 146 -6.48 10.76 -37.82
CA ALA A 146 -5.49 11.80 -37.59
C ALA A 146 -4.09 11.42 -38.09
N ARG A 147 -3.70 10.14 -38.01
CA ARG A 147 -2.42 9.65 -38.53
C ARG A 147 -2.39 9.62 -40.06
N GLU A 148 -3.48 9.18 -40.69
CA GLU A 148 -3.61 9.14 -42.15
C GLU A 148 -3.56 10.56 -42.73
N GLU A 149 -4.31 11.50 -42.16
CA GLU A 149 -4.31 12.91 -42.56
C GLU A 149 -2.93 13.57 -42.38
N LEU A 150 -2.24 13.28 -41.26
CA LEU A 150 -0.88 13.77 -41.03
C LEU A 150 0.11 13.23 -42.06
N ALA A 151 0.00 11.96 -42.46
CA ALA A 151 0.86 11.34 -43.47
C ALA A 151 0.61 11.91 -44.87
N LEU A 152 -0.65 12.16 -45.23
CA LEU A 152 -1.01 12.80 -46.49
C LEU A 152 -0.45 14.23 -46.58
N LEU A 153 -0.55 15.00 -45.48
CA LEU A 153 0.00 16.36 -45.41
C LEU A 153 1.54 16.41 -45.47
N SER A 154 2.24 15.38 -44.98
CA SER A 154 3.69 15.28 -45.15
C SER A 154 4.07 14.95 -46.60
N ASP A 155 3.35 14.03 -47.25
CA ASP A 155 3.60 13.65 -48.63
C ASP A 155 3.33 14.80 -49.63
N GLU A 156 2.35 15.67 -49.34
CA GLU A 156 2.07 16.87 -50.13
C GLU A 156 3.14 17.96 -49.97
N LYS A 157 3.81 18.04 -48.82
CA LYS A 157 4.89 19.02 -48.58
C LYS A 157 6.22 18.63 -49.22
N GLU A 158 6.43 17.35 -49.52
CA GLU A 158 7.66 16.84 -50.14
C GLU A 158 7.61 16.84 -51.69
N ARG A 159 6.46 17.19 -52.30
CA ARG A 159 6.32 17.43 -53.75
C ARG A 159 6.50 18.91 -54.11
#